data_AF-H0TIP7-F1
#
_entry.id   AF-H0TIP7-F1
#
_cell.length_a   1.000
_cell.length_b   1.000
_cell.length_c   1.000
_cell.angle_alpha   90.00
_cell.angle_beta   90.00
_cell.angle_gamma   90.00
#
_symmetry.space_group_name_H-M   'P 1'
#
loop_
_entity.id
_entity.type
_entity.pdbx_description
1 polymer ?
#
loop_
_entity_poly.entity_id
_entity_poly.type
_entity_poly.pdbx_seq_one_letter_code
_entity_poly.pdbx_strand_id
1 'polypeptide(L)'
;MIQSEGEWLIPFCGRNASGMFTQNFLWRHRNVYVMDNHRAALWCWLQRIDPKQPYSLFHMDQHYDTLTSRMTTWLENLPADWSLGIEEYLSLTVKHRDIPQPLPLFRWDNYLSIFLAVFGQALEVARFATHDVGTAPSCAHINCRLWDVPSNLDFWLKESRAPWMFNLDLDYFFWHGDEDEPARRMVSERYISSIAKTIGAHLAGGTISVLTVALSPECCGGWEQSEQALEIALKPLGIEFRLPN
;
A
#
# COMPACT_ATOMS: atom_id res chain seq x y z
N MET A 1 -16.84 2.98 25.63
CA MET A 1 -15.63 2.53 24.91
C MET A 1 -14.95 3.78 24.39
N ILE A 2 -13.71 4.05 24.79
CA ILE A 2 -12.94 5.16 24.24
C ILE A 2 -12.59 4.74 22.81
N GLN A 3 -13.26 5.30 21.81
CA GLN A 3 -12.76 5.24 20.44
C GLN A 3 -11.43 6.00 20.48
N SER A 4 -10.30 5.28 20.41
CA SER A 4 -9.01 5.93 20.25
C SER A 4 -9.06 6.66 18.91
N GLU A 5 -9.07 7.98 18.93
CA GLU A 5 -8.90 8.80 17.73
C GLU A 5 -7.63 8.35 17.00
N GLY A 6 -7.62 8.43 15.67
CA GLY A 6 -6.41 8.10 14.93
C GLY A 6 -5.33 9.16 15.10
N GLU A 7 -4.11 8.80 14.73
CA GLU A 7 -2.89 9.56 14.96
C GLU A 7 -2.24 9.97 13.64
N TRP A 8 -1.84 11.24 13.54
CA TRP A 8 -1.02 11.73 12.44
C TRP A 8 0.46 11.41 12.72
N LEU A 9 1.03 10.49 11.96
CA LEU A 9 2.46 10.18 11.98
C LEU A 9 3.24 11.16 11.09
N ILE A 10 2.60 11.62 10.02
CA ILE A 10 3.03 12.76 9.22
C ILE A 10 1.81 13.66 9.08
N PRO A 11 1.87 14.91 9.57
CA PRO A 11 0.76 15.85 9.46
C PRO A 11 0.38 16.09 7.99
N PHE A 12 -0.91 16.26 7.73
CA PHE A 12 -1.39 16.63 6.41
C PHE A 12 -0.84 17.99 5.98
N CYS A 13 -0.08 18.03 4.90
CA CYS A 13 0.51 19.26 4.36
C CYS A 13 -0.23 19.80 3.12
N GLY A 14 -1.47 19.35 2.89
CA GLY A 14 -2.33 19.79 1.80
C GLY A 14 -2.46 18.78 0.66
N ARG A 15 -3.39 19.09 -0.25
CA ARG A 15 -3.70 18.30 -1.45
C ARG A 15 -2.68 18.56 -2.56
N ASN A 16 -1.38 18.47 -2.24
CA ASN A 16 -0.32 18.65 -3.24
C ASN A 16 -0.23 17.42 -4.14
N ALA A 17 0.68 17.44 -5.11
CA ALA A 17 1.00 16.23 -5.86
C ALA A 17 1.48 15.14 -4.88
N SER A 18 0.90 13.95 -4.96
CA SER A 18 1.34 12.80 -4.16
C SER A 18 2.61 12.23 -4.77
N GLY A 19 2.51 11.74 -6.01
CA GLY A 19 3.63 11.40 -6.87
C GLY A 19 4.68 10.46 -6.26
N MET A 20 5.83 10.39 -6.94
CA MET A 20 6.86 9.39 -6.63
C MET A 20 7.73 9.69 -5.40
N PHE A 21 7.88 10.97 -5.07
CA PHE A 21 8.95 11.45 -4.17
C PHE A 21 8.45 12.11 -2.90
N THR A 22 7.19 12.51 -2.86
CA THR A 22 6.59 13.29 -1.78
C THR A 22 5.66 12.42 -0.94
N GLN A 23 5.39 12.88 0.28
CA GLN A 23 4.40 12.28 1.17
C GLN A 23 3.61 13.43 1.77
N ASN A 24 2.32 13.51 1.45
CA ASN A 24 1.46 14.57 1.96
C ASN A 24 0.91 14.29 3.34
N PHE A 25 0.76 13.01 3.70
CA PHE A 25 0.40 12.59 5.05
C PHE A 25 0.64 11.10 5.30
N LEU A 26 0.64 10.74 6.58
CA LEU A 26 0.52 9.37 7.04
C LEU A 26 -0.30 9.40 8.33
N TRP A 27 -1.45 8.73 8.30
CA TRP A 27 -2.37 8.64 9.42
C TRP A 27 -2.54 7.18 9.83
N ARG A 28 -2.69 6.94 11.13
CA ARG A 28 -2.82 5.60 11.69
C ARG A 28 -4.01 5.50 12.62
N HIS A 29 -4.79 4.43 12.48
CA HIS A 29 -5.75 3.99 13.48
C HIS A 29 -5.53 2.51 13.77
N ARG A 30 -5.00 2.21 14.97
CA ARG A 30 -4.59 0.86 15.36
C ARG A 30 -3.60 0.28 14.32
N ASN A 31 -3.96 -0.82 13.68
CA ASN A 31 -3.17 -1.50 12.64
C ASN A 31 -3.57 -1.13 11.21
N VAL A 32 -4.38 -0.10 11.03
CA VAL A 32 -4.73 0.48 9.72
C VAL A 32 -3.96 1.77 9.54
N TYR A 33 -3.29 1.90 8.39
CA TYR A 33 -2.54 3.09 7.99
C TYR A 33 -3.15 3.64 6.71
N VAL A 34 -3.36 4.95 6.65
CA VAL A 34 -3.87 5.68 5.49
C VAL A 34 -2.84 6.72 5.08
N MET A 35 -2.52 6.77 3.80
CA MET A 35 -1.45 7.61 3.24
C MET A 35 -1.81 8.06 1.82
N ASP A 36 -1.18 9.12 1.32
CA ASP A 36 -1.48 9.60 -0.04
C ASP A 36 -0.91 8.71 -1.15
N ASN A 37 0.23 8.04 -0.91
CA ASN A 37 0.82 7.02 -1.79
C ASN A 37 1.54 5.94 -0.96
N HIS A 38 1.94 4.84 -1.59
CA HIS A 38 2.54 3.68 -0.92
C HIS A 38 3.99 3.82 -0.41
N ARG A 39 4.62 5.00 -0.53
CA ARG A 39 6.05 5.19 -0.17
C ARG A 39 6.37 4.78 1.27
N ALA A 40 5.44 5.00 2.20
CA ALA A 40 5.58 4.64 3.62
C ALA A 40 5.11 3.21 3.96
N ALA A 41 4.56 2.44 3.01
CA ALA A 41 3.93 1.15 3.30
C ALA A 41 4.89 0.14 3.93
N LEU A 42 6.11 0.01 3.39
CA LEU A 42 7.15 -0.86 3.95
C LEU A 42 7.47 -0.50 5.42
N TRP A 43 7.63 0.79 5.71
CA TRP A 43 7.85 1.24 7.09
C TRP A 43 6.69 0.84 8.00
N CYS A 44 5.44 1.02 7.54
CA CYS A 44 4.24 0.64 8.29
C CYS A 44 4.20 -0.86 8.61
N TRP A 45 4.60 -1.71 7.66
CA TRP A 45 4.62 -3.17 7.85
C TRP A 45 5.62 -3.58 8.92
N LEU A 46 6.83 -3.00 8.90
CA LEU A 46 7.87 -3.29 9.88
C LEU A 46 7.50 -2.86 11.31
N GLN A 47 6.47 -2.03 11.49
CA GLN A 47 5.93 -1.72 12.83
C GLN A 47 5.02 -2.83 13.40
N ARG A 48 4.61 -3.79 12.56
CA ARG A 48 3.54 -4.75 12.88
C ARG A 48 3.95 -6.20 12.67
N ILE A 49 4.88 -6.45 11.76
CA ILE A 49 5.40 -7.79 11.48
C ILE A 49 6.87 -7.90 11.89
N ASP A 50 7.24 -9.05 12.45
CA ASP A 50 8.65 -9.45 12.53
C ASP A 50 9.00 -10.14 11.20
N PRO A 51 9.80 -9.51 10.33
CA PRO A 51 10.11 -10.07 9.01
C PRO A 51 11.00 -11.33 9.08
N LYS A 52 11.43 -11.74 10.29
CA LYS A 52 12.11 -13.03 10.52
C LYS A 52 11.15 -14.18 10.78
N GLN A 53 9.87 -13.90 11.04
CA GLN A 53 8.82 -14.90 11.19
C GLN A 53 8.04 -15.03 9.87
N PRO A 54 7.42 -16.20 9.62
CA PRO A 54 6.59 -16.36 8.44
C PRO A 54 5.46 -15.32 8.38
N TYR A 55 5.21 -14.79 7.19
CA TYR A 55 4.11 -13.86 6.90
C TYR A 55 3.56 -14.07 5.49
N SER A 56 2.40 -13.50 5.21
CA SER A 56 1.80 -13.48 3.87
C SER A 56 1.51 -12.05 3.41
N LEU A 57 1.48 -11.85 2.08
CA LEU A 57 1.25 -10.55 1.45
C LEU A 57 0.04 -10.63 0.51
N PHE A 58 -0.89 -9.71 0.68
CA PHE A 58 -1.91 -9.39 -0.31
C PHE A 58 -1.70 -7.97 -0.81
N HIS A 59 -1.30 -7.82 -2.07
CA HIS A 59 -1.13 -6.54 -2.74
C HIS A 59 -2.32 -6.33 -3.69
N MET A 60 -3.08 -5.26 -3.47
CA MET A 60 -4.23 -4.86 -4.29
C MET A 60 -3.99 -3.43 -4.76
N ASP A 61 -3.72 -3.28 -6.04
CA ASP A 61 -3.22 -2.04 -6.65
C ASP A 61 -3.34 -2.21 -8.17
N GLN A 62 -3.59 -1.16 -8.95
CA GLN A 62 -3.54 -1.29 -10.40
C GLN A 62 -2.17 -1.81 -10.91
N HIS A 63 -1.09 -1.43 -10.22
CA HIS A 63 0.31 -1.68 -10.51
C HIS A 63 0.90 -2.76 -9.61
N TYR A 64 1.98 -3.37 -10.09
CA TYR A 64 2.74 -4.32 -9.28
C TYR A 64 3.67 -3.68 -8.24
N ASP A 65 4.04 -2.40 -8.37
CA ASP A 65 5.00 -1.68 -7.50
C ASP A 65 6.38 -2.33 -7.28
N THR A 66 6.78 -3.21 -8.19
CA THR A 66 8.03 -3.98 -8.05
C THR A 66 9.07 -3.58 -9.07
N LEU A 67 9.30 -2.29 -9.26
CA LEU A 67 10.36 -1.82 -10.14
C LEU A 67 11.71 -2.42 -9.71
N THR A 68 12.31 -3.22 -10.59
CA THR A 68 13.59 -3.89 -10.36
C THR A 68 14.76 -3.21 -11.06
N SER A 69 14.51 -2.10 -11.77
CA SER A 69 15.60 -1.32 -12.34
C SER A 69 16.51 -0.82 -11.21
N ARG A 70 17.82 -0.98 -11.38
CA ARG A 70 18.85 -0.50 -10.42
C ARG A 70 18.78 -1.12 -9.02
N MET A 71 18.24 -2.34 -8.86
CA MET A 71 18.17 -3.02 -7.56
C MET A 71 19.49 -3.04 -6.80
N THR A 72 20.62 -3.32 -7.45
CA THR A 72 21.94 -3.32 -6.77
C THR A 72 22.20 -1.98 -6.09
N THR A 73 21.92 -0.86 -6.76
CA THR A 73 22.08 0.49 -6.17
C THR A 73 21.13 0.72 -5.01
N TRP A 74 19.87 0.30 -5.10
CA TRP A 74 18.93 0.41 -3.98
C TRP A 74 19.42 -0.37 -2.77
N LEU A 75 19.79 -1.63 -2.97
CA LEU A 75 20.23 -2.56 -1.92
C LEU A 75 21.51 -2.09 -1.22
N GLU A 76 22.46 -1.54 -1.96
CA GLU A 76 23.72 -0.99 -1.40
C GLU A 76 23.50 0.27 -0.55
N ASN A 77 22.38 0.97 -0.70
CA ASN A 77 22.06 2.21 0.03
C ASN A 77 21.01 1.99 1.15
N LEU A 78 20.65 0.74 1.44
CA LEU A 78 19.72 0.42 2.52
C LEU A 78 20.31 0.76 3.90
N PRO A 79 19.46 1.09 4.88
CA PRO A 79 19.92 1.29 6.25
C PRO A 79 20.45 -0.02 6.84
N ALA A 80 21.46 0.08 7.69
CA ALA A 80 22.00 -1.08 8.41
C ALA A 80 21.05 -1.58 9.52
N ASP A 81 20.22 -0.69 10.07
CA ASP A 81 19.19 -0.98 11.06
C ASP A 81 17.83 -0.46 10.54
N TRP A 82 16.81 -1.31 10.60
CA TRP A 82 15.46 -0.98 10.16
C TRP A 82 14.57 -0.38 11.25
N SER A 83 15.13 -0.18 12.46
CA SER A 83 14.48 0.47 13.61
C SER A 83 14.38 2.00 13.47
N LEU A 84 13.90 2.46 12.31
CA LEU A 84 13.86 3.87 11.94
C LEU A 84 12.54 4.53 12.37
N GLY A 85 12.62 5.81 12.74
CA GLY A 85 11.43 6.67 12.76
C GLY A 85 10.91 6.93 11.33
N ILE A 86 9.64 7.32 11.19
CA ILE A 86 9.06 7.58 9.85
C ILE A 86 9.78 8.72 9.10
N GLU A 87 10.13 9.80 9.80
CA GLU A 87 10.87 10.92 9.19
C GLU A 87 12.26 10.48 8.72
N GLU A 88 12.95 9.67 9.53
CA GLU A 88 14.25 9.11 9.18
C GLU A 88 14.14 8.21 7.93
N TYR A 89 13.18 7.29 7.91
CA TYR A 89 12.90 6.42 6.76
C TYR A 89 12.63 7.22 5.47
N LEU A 90 11.80 8.27 5.53
CA LEU A 90 11.49 9.12 4.38
C LEU A 90 12.63 10.08 3.99
N SER A 91 13.58 10.34 4.89
CA SER A 91 14.76 11.16 4.61
C SER A 91 15.88 10.39 3.90
N LEU A 92 15.81 9.05 3.86
CA LEU A 92 16.83 8.24 3.21
C LEU A 92 16.87 8.53 1.71
N THR A 93 18.09 8.74 1.22
CA THR A 93 18.36 9.05 -0.18
C THR A 93 19.36 8.08 -0.78
N VAL A 94 19.40 8.07 -2.09
CA VAL A 94 20.27 7.23 -2.90
C VAL A 94 20.86 8.05 -4.01
N LYS A 95 22.17 7.87 -4.23
CA LYS A 95 22.92 8.56 -5.27
C LYS A 95 23.17 7.60 -6.43
N HIS A 96 22.64 7.94 -7.59
CA HIS A 96 23.03 7.27 -8.82
C HIS A 96 24.27 7.91 -9.44
N ARG A 97 25.05 7.11 -10.17
CA ARG A 97 26.25 7.60 -10.86
C ARG A 97 25.93 8.62 -11.95
N ASP A 98 24.75 8.49 -12.55
CA ASP A 98 24.28 9.24 -13.72
C ASP A 98 23.20 10.29 -13.39
N ILE A 99 22.77 10.40 -12.14
CA ILE A 99 21.81 11.43 -11.69
C ILE A 99 22.54 12.38 -10.73
N PRO A 100 22.62 13.69 -11.04
CA PRO A 100 23.40 14.64 -10.25
C PRO A 100 22.93 14.80 -8.80
N GLN A 101 21.62 14.67 -8.57
CA GLN A 101 20.98 14.90 -7.28
C GLN A 101 20.60 13.57 -6.62
N PRO A 102 20.80 13.42 -5.30
CA PRO A 102 20.25 12.30 -4.55
C PRO A 102 18.74 12.26 -4.71
N LEU A 103 18.19 11.06 -4.89
CA LEU A 103 16.75 10.82 -4.95
C LEU A 103 16.29 10.12 -3.66
N PRO A 104 15.00 10.20 -3.29
CA PRO A 104 14.43 9.33 -2.26
C PRO A 104 14.76 7.85 -2.49
N LEU A 105 15.24 7.17 -1.46
CA LEU A 105 15.57 5.74 -1.52
C LEU A 105 14.32 4.90 -1.73
N PHE A 106 13.31 5.13 -0.88
CA PHE A 106 12.00 4.52 -0.99
C PHE A 106 11.06 5.42 -1.78
N ARG A 107 10.39 4.81 -2.75
CA ARG A 107 9.42 5.43 -3.66
C ARG A 107 8.22 4.48 -3.76
N TRP A 108 7.09 5.02 -4.20
CA TRP A 108 5.87 4.24 -4.47
C TRP A 108 6.10 3.05 -5.43
N ASP A 109 7.08 3.11 -6.34
CA ASP A 109 7.27 2.09 -7.38
C ASP A 109 8.37 1.05 -7.05
N ASN A 110 9.12 1.22 -5.94
CA ASN A 110 10.25 0.35 -5.59
C ASN A 110 10.24 -0.20 -4.16
N TYR A 111 9.37 0.30 -3.27
CA TYR A 111 9.34 -0.16 -1.89
C TYR A 111 9.07 -1.67 -1.80
N LEU A 112 8.22 -2.21 -2.68
CA LEU A 112 7.86 -3.62 -2.68
C LEU A 112 8.95 -4.50 -3.29
N SER A 113 9.67 -4.05 -4.32
CA SER A 113 10.84 -4.81 -4.82
C SER A 113 11.97 -4.86 -3.79
N ILE A 114 12.21 -3.78 -3.06
CA ILE A 114 13.14 -3.75 -1.91
C ILE A 114 12.68 -4.72 -0.83
N PHE A 115 11.39 -4.65 -0.44
CA PHE A 115 10.82 -5.54 0.57
C PHE A 115 11.03 -7.02 0.22
N LEU A 116 10.68 -7.41 -1.01
CA LEU A 116 10.81 -8.79 -1.47
C LEU A 116 12.28 -9.24 -1.51
N ALA A 117 13.21 -8.37 -1.88
CA ALA A 117 14.63 -8.70 -1.92
C ALA A 117 15.25 -8.86 -0.52
N VAL A 118 14.81 -8.06 0.46
CA VAL A 118 15.41 -8.03 1.81
C VAL A 118 14.73 -9.03 2.74
N PHE A 119 13.40 -9.13 2.67
CA PHE A 119 12.59 -9.88 3.65
C PHE A 119 11.86 -11.08 3.04
N GLY A 120 11.84 -11.22 1.71
CA GLY A 120 11.03 -12.22 1.01
C GLY A 120 11.34 -13.68 1.33
N GLN A 121 12.42 -14.00 2.03
CA GLN A 121 12.69 -15.36 2.49
C GLN A 121 11.61 -15.89 3.46
N ALA A 122 10.98 -15.03 4.25
CA ALA A 122 9.94 -15.40 5.20
C ALA A 122 8.51 -15.30 4.62
N LEU A 123 8.38 -14.93 3.34
CA LEU A 123 7.09 -14.82 2.68
C LEU A 123 6.54 -16.22 2.33
N GLU A 124 5.42 -16.61 2.92
CA GLU A 124 4.76 -17.90 2.64
C GLU A 124 3.88 -17.83 1.39
N VAL A 125 3.01 -16.82 1.33
CA VAL A 125 2.03 -16.63 0.24
C VAL A 125 2.04 -15.18 -0.20
N ALA A 126 2.14 -14.96 -1.50
CA ALA A 126 2.02 -13.65 -2.13
C ALA A 126 0.86 -13.66 -3.13
N ARG A 127 -0.12 -12.78 -2.91
CA ARG A 127 -1.27 -12.59 -3.81
C ARG A 127 -1.27 -11.17 -4.34
N PHE A 128 -1.47 -11.05 -5.65
CA PHE A 128 -1.45 -9.79 -6.38
C PHE A 128 -2.77 -9.62 -7.11
N ALA A 129 -3.62 -8.73 -6.62
CA ALA A 129 -4.79 -8.26 -7.34
C ALA A 129 -4.39 -6.98 -8.08
N THR A 130 -3.91 -7.12 -9.31
CA THR A 130 -3.48 -5.99 -10.14
C THR A 130 -4.11 -5.99 -11.52
N HIS A 131 -3.90 -4.91 -12.28
CA HIS A 131 -4.30 -4.84 -13.69
C HIS A 131 -3.15 -5.22 -14.62
N ASP A 132 -2.18 -5.99 -14.12
CA ASP A 132 -0.97 -6.42 -14.84
C ASP A 132 -0.09 -5.25 -15.34
N VAL A 133 -0.12 -4.10 -14.64
CA VAL A 133 0.66 -2.91 -15.00
C VAL A 133 2.00 -2.89 -14.27
N GLY A 134 3.08 -2.61 -15.01
CA GLY A 134 4.42 -2.42 -14.46
C GLY A 134 5.28 -3.69 -14.51
N THR A 135 6.27 -3.76 -13.62
CA THR A 135 7.19 -4.92 -13.53
C THR A 135 6.56 -5.99 -12.64
N ALA A 136 6.52 -7.24 -13.08
CA ALA A 136 6.02 -8.33 -12.24
C ALA A 136 6.98 -8.65 -11.07
N PRO A 137 6.46 -9.11 -9.91
CA PRO A 137 7.27 -9.41 -8.73
C PRO A 137 8.28 -10.54 -8.99
N SER A 138 9.45 -10.43 -8.36
CA SER A 138 10.54 -11.40 -8.47
C SER A 138 10.37 -12.65 -7.58
N CYS A 139 9.24 -12.77 -6.87
CA CYS A 139 8.91 -13.90 -6.01
C CYS A 139 7.84 -14.82 -6.63
N ALA A 140 7.66 -16.01 -6.04
CA ALA A 140 6.51 -16.85 -6.35
C ALA A 140 5.23 -16.13 -5.87
N HIS A 141 4.27 -15.96 -6.76
CA HIS A 141 3.05 -15.21 -6.49
C HIS A 141 1.86 -15.76 -7.28
N ILE A 142 0.66 -15.37 -6.86
CA ILE A 142 -0.60 -15.73 -7.51
C ILE A 142 -1.33 -14.44 -7.90
N ASN A 143 -1.62 -14.30 -9.19
CA ASN A 143 -2.44 -13.19 -9.67
C ASN A 143 -3.93 -13.47 -9.42
N CYS A 144 -4.59 -12.49 -8.81
CA CYS A 144 -6.00 -12.50 -8.45
C CYS A 144 -6.75 -11.60 -9.42
N ARG A 145 -7.69 -12.16 -10.20
CA ARG A 145 -8.45 -11.36 -11.17
C ARG A 145 -9.47 -10.49 -10.46
N LEU A 146 -9.66 -9.27 -10.97
CA LEU A 146 -10.64 -8.30 -10.47
C LEU A 146 -12.00 -8.90 -10.15
N TRP A 147 -12.58 -9.65 -11.07
CA TRP A 147 -13.93 -10.19 -10.91
C TRP A 147 -14.02 -11.35 -9.91
N ASP A 148 -12.89 -11.99 -9.61
CA ASP A 148 -12.83 -13.11 -8.67
C ASP A 148 -12.69 -12.62 -7.22
N VAL A 149 -12.12 -11.42 -7.00
CA VAL A 149 -11.80 -10.92 -5.66
C VAL A 149 -12.98 -10.96 -4.69
N PRO A 150 -14.17 -10.39 -4.98
CA PRO A 150 -15.25 -10.35 -3.99
C PRO A 150 -15.73 -11.73 -3.53
N SER A 151 -15.60 -12.74 -4.38
CA SER A 151 -16.06 -14.10 -4.10
C SER A 151 -15.00 -14.99 -3.44
N ASN A 152 -13.72 -14.68 -3.64
CA ASN A 152 -12.62 -15.53 -3.20
C ASN A 152 -11.74 -14.92 -2.11
N LEU A 153 -11.84 -13.62 -1.84
CA LEU A 153 -10.95 -12.94 -0.89
C LEU A 153 -10.94 -13.58 0.50
N ASP A 154 -12.12 -13.97 1.01
CA ASP A 154 -12.22 -14.65 2.30
C ASP A 154 -11.50 -16.00 2.32
N PHE A 155 -11.62 -16.77 1.23
CA PHE A 155 -10.93 -18.05 1.08
C PHE A 155 -9.41 -17.85 1.00
N TRP A 156 -8.96 -16.91 0.17
CA TRP A 156 -7.54 -16.61 -0.02
C TRP A 156 -6.84 -16.19 1.28
N LEU A 157 -7.48 -15.35 2.09
CA LEU A 157 -6.91 -14.93 3.39
C LEU A 157 -6.85 -16.06 4.42
N LYS A 158 -7.50 -17.21 4.18
CA LYS A 158 -7.46 -18.40 5.05
C LYS A 158 -6.46 -19.46 4.59
N GLU A 159 -5.79 -19.27 3.45
CA GLU A 159 -4.84 -20.25 2.89
C GLU A 159 -3.55 -20.36 3.70
N SER A 160 -3.11 -19.27 4.33
CA SER A 160 -1.96 -19.26 5.24
C SER A 160 -2.43 -19.08 6.69
N ARG A 161 -1.69 -19.69 7.61
CA ARG A 161 -1.81 -19.45 9.06
C ARG A 161 -0.92 -18.29 9.53
N ALA A 162 0.01 -17.85 8.69
CA ALA A 162 0.86 -16.72 8.96
C ALA A 162 0.06 -15.42 8.89
N PRO A 163 0.45 -14.38 9.64
CA PRO A 163 -0.20 -13.08 9.59
C PRO A 163 -0.11 -12.47 8.19
N TRP A 164 -1.20 -11.86 7.73
CA TRP A 164 -1.26 -11.15 6.46
C TRP A 164 -0.91 -9.67 6.62
N MET A 165 -0.06 -9.17 5.72
CA MET A 165 0.00 -7.77 5.36
C MET A 165 -0.93 -7.55 4.17
N PHE A 166 -1.86 -6.60 4.32
CA PHE A 166 -2.78 -6.22 3.26
C PHE A 166 -2.43 -4.81 2.78
N ASN A 167 -2.02 -4.69 1.53
CA ASN A 167 -1.76 -3.41 0.88
C ASN A 167 -2.87 -3.12 -0.11
N LEU A 168 -3.54 -1.98 0.06
CA LEU A 168 -4.63 -1.52 -0.79
C LEU A 168 -4.28 -0.14 -1.37
N ASP A 169 -4.04 -0.07 -2.66
CA ASP A 169 -4.15 1.17 -3.41
C ASP A 169 -5.60 1.32 -3.88
N LEU A 170 -6.16 2.52 -3.74
CA LEU A 170 -7.50 2.81 -4.23
C LEU A 170 -7.55 2.88 -5.75
N ASP A 171 -6.43 3.11 -6.44
CA ASP A 171 -6.35 3.17 -7.90
C ASP A 171 -6.77 1.87 -8.58
N TYR A 172 -6.69 0.74 -7.87
CA TYR A 172 -7.20 -0.57 -8.29
C TYR A 172 -8.67 -0.53 -8.71
N PHE A 173 -9.45 0.37 -8.13
CA PHE A 173 -10.88 0.54 -8.44
C PHE A 173 -11.14 1.48 -9.62
N PHE A 174 -10.09 2.04 -10.23
CA PHE A 174 -10.16 3.05 -11.28
C PHE A 174 -9.63 2.50 -12.60
N TRP A 175 -10.21 3.02 -13.67
CA TRP A 175 -9.73 2.83 -15.03
C TRP A 175 -9.04 4.11 -15.49
N HIS A 176 -7.87 3.94 -16.06
CA HIS A 176 -7.12 4.99 -16.73
C HIS A 176 -7.37 4.80 -18.24
N GLY A 177 -8.02 5.77 -18.86
CA GLY A 177 -8.34 5.72 -20.28
C GLY A 177 -7.14 6.00 -21.18
N ASP A 178 -7.41 6.49 -22.39
CA ASP A 178 -6.36 7.02 -23.26
C ASP A 178 -5.72 8.27 -22.62
N GLU A 179 -4.53 8.69 -23.10
CA GLU A 179 -3.61 9.63 -22.45
C GLU A 179 -4.19 11.01 -22.01
N ASP A 180 -5.41 11.36 -22.43
CA ASP A 180 -6.09 12.62 -22.09
C ASP A 180 -7.37 12.46 -21.24
N GLU A 181 -7.82 11.23 -20.94
CA GLU A 181 -9.02 11.01 -20.11
C GLU A 181 -8.67 10.94 -18.62
N PRO A 182 -9.37 11.71 -17.76
CA PRO A 182 -9.19 11.57 -16.32
C PRO A 182 -9.61 10.16 -15.88
N ALA A 183 -8.86 9.58 -14.94
CA ALA A 183 -9.21 8.28 -14.40
C ALA A 183 -10.63 8.28 -13.81
N ARG A 184 -11.34 7.17 -13.98
CA ARG A 184 -12.74 7.01 -13.53
C ARG A 184 -12.90 5.73 -12.75
N ARG A 185 -13.66 5.80 -11.65
CA ARG A 185 -14.02 4.61 -10.88
C ARG A 185 -14.78 3.63 -11.78
N MET A 186 -14.23 2.43 -11.97
CA MET A 186 -14.76 1.43 -12.90
C MET A 186 -15.61 0.35 -12.21
N VAL A 187 -15.59 0.31 -10.88
CA VAL A 187 -16.39 -0.62 -10.06
C VAL A 187 -17.43 0.11 -9.21
N SER A 188 -18.51 -0.60 -8.85
CA SER A 188 -19.54 -0.04 -7.97
C SER A 188 -19.06 0.13 -6.52
N GLU A 189 -19.71 1.01 -5.76
CA GLU A 189 -19.48 1.13 -4.31
C GLU A 189 -19.75 -0.18 -3.56
N ARG A 190 -20.71 -0.98 -4.07
CA ARG A 190 -21.02 -2.30 -3.53
C ARG A 190 -19.82 -3.25 -3.65
N TYR A 191 -19.04 -3.14 -4.72
CA TYR A 191 -17.84 -3.94 -4.94
C TYR A 191 -16.77 -3.57 -3.90
N ILE A 192 -16.41 -2.28 -3.81
CA ILE A 192 -15.44 -1.76 -2.82
C ILE A 192 -15.88 -2.12 -1.40
N SER A 193 -17.15 -1.89 -1.07
CA SER A 193 -17.71 -2.19 0.25
C SER A 193 -17.67 -3.69 0.57
N SER A 194 -17.87 -4.58 -0.41
CA SER A 194 -17.79 -6.03 -0.18
C SER A 194 -16.37 -6.52 0.15
N ILE A 195 -15.37 -5.96 -0.54
CA ILE A 195 -13.95 -6.20 -0.26
C ILE A 195 -13.60 -5.67 1.13
N ALA A 196 -13.96 -4.41 1.41
CA ALA A 196 -13.72 -3.76 2.70
C ALA A 196 -14.36 -4.51 3.88
N LYS A 197 -15.58 -5.05 3.72
CA LYS A 197 -16.22 -5.90 4.75
C LYS A 197 -15.40 -7.15 5.05
N THR A 198 -14.86 -7.79 4.01
CA THR A 198 -14.02 -8.99 4.16
C THR A 198 -12.71 -8.64 4.85
N ILE A 199 -12.03 -7.57 4.41
CA ILE A 199 -10.82 -7.04 5.05
C ILE A 199 -11.09 -6.72 6.52
N GLY A 200 -12.18 -6.01 6.83
CA GLY A 200 -12.58 -5.66 8.18
C GLY A 200 -12.81 -6.88 9.09
N ALA A 201 -13.44 -7.93 8.57
CA ALA A 201 -13.63 -9.18 9.31
C ALA A 201 -12.28 -9.87 9.64
N HIS A 202 -11.34 -9.89 8.69
CA HIS A 202 -10.01 -10.47 8.88
C HIS A 202 -9.07 -9.62 9.72
N LEU A 203 -9.24 -8.29 9.73
CA LEU A 203 -8.60 -7.40 10.70
C LEU A 203 -9.11 -7.67 12.12
N ALA A 204 -10.44 -7.76 12.29
CA ALA A 204 -11.04 -8.02 13.60
C ALA A 204 -10.70 -9.41 14.14
N GLY A 205 -10.55 -10.40 13.25
CA GLY A 205 -10.13 -11.76 13.59
C GLY A 205 -8.62 -11.94 13.80
N GLY A 206 -7.80 -10.92 13.51
CA GLY A 206 -6.34 -10.97 13.65
C GLY A 206 -5.60 -11.67 12.50
N THR A 207 -6.31 -12.15 11.47
CA THR A 207 -5.71 -12.73 10.26
C THR A 207 -4.87 -11.69 9.51
N ILE A 208 -5.41 -10.48 9.34
CA ILE A 208 -4.66 -9.33 8.80
C ILE A 208 -4.02 -8.60 9.98
N SER A 209 -2.69 -8.64 10.04
CA SER A 209 -1.93 -7.96 11.09
C SER A 209 -1.74 -6.47 10.79
N VAL A 210 -1.70 -6.08 9.52
CA VAL A 210 -1.58 -4.68 9.10
C VAL A 210 -2.31 -4.44 7.78
N LEU A 211 -3.05 -3.34 7.72
CA LEU A 211 -3.64 -2.80 6.49
C LEU A 211 -2.99 -1.46 6.18
N THR A 212 -2.47 -1.30 4.97
CA THR A 212 -2.04 -0.02 4.40
C THR A 212 -3.01 0.36 3.29
N VAL A 213 -3.47 1.61 3.28
CA VAL A 213 -4.37 2.17 2.27
C VAL A 213 -3.73 3.41 1.66
N ALA A 214 -3.43 3.38 0.36
CA ALA A 214 -2.99 4.57 -0.39
C ALA A 214 -4.16 5.18 -1.18
N LEU A 215 -4.20 6.51 -1.24
CA LEU A 215 -5.22 7.22 -1.99
C LEU A 215 -4.89 7.31 -3.49
N SER A 216 -3.61 7.51 -3.83
CA SER A 216 -3.08 7.69 -5.18
C SER A 216 -3.95 8.64 -6.01
N PRO A 217 -4.07 9.92 -5.57
CA PRO A 217 -5.03 10.85 -6.14
C PRO A 217 -4.82 11.09 -7.64
N GLU A 218 -3.58 11.12 -8.13
CA GLU A 218 -3.28 11.24 -9.56
C GLU A 218 -3.82 10.06 -10.38
N CYS A 219 -3.91 8.88 -9.75
CA CYS A 219 -4.40 7.65 -10.36
C CYS A 219 -5.92 7.45 -10.16
N CYS A 220 -6.54 8.23 -9.28
CA CYS A 220 -7.99 8.18 -9.04
C CYS A 220 -8.77 9.28 -9.77
N GLY A 221 -8.12 10.14 -10.55
CA GLY A 221 -8.76 11.29 -11.20
C GLY A 221 -8.86 12.52 -10.28
N GLY A 222 -8.03 12.56 -9.24
CA GLY A 222 -7.87 13.67 -8.29
C GLY A 222 -8.18 13.29 -6.84
N TRP A 223 -7.79 14.18 -5.93
CA TRP A 223 -7.99 14.04 -4.49
C TRP A 223 -9.44 13.74 -4.12
N GLU A 224 -10.40 14.49 -4.67
CA GLU A 224 -11.82 14.30 -4.39
C GLU A 224 -12.29 12.86 -4.68
N GLN A 225 -11.89 12.29 -5.82
CA GLN A 225 -12.28 10.94 -6.21
C GLN A 225 -11.64 9.87 -5.32
N SER A 226 -10.36 10.03 -4.97
CA SER A 226 -9.67 9.14 -4.04
C SER A 226 -10.26 9.20 -2.62
N GLU A 227 -10.61 10.40 -2.12
CA GLU A 227 -11.24 10.60 -0.80
C GLU A 227 -12.64 9.97 -0.75
N GLN A 228 -13.42 10.05 -1.84
CA GLN A 228 -14.71 9.37 -1.94
C GLN A 228 -14.57 7.84 -1.94
N ALA A 229 -13.61 7.30 -2.69
CA ALA A 229 -13.30 5.86 -2.68
C ALA A 229 -12.84 5.39 -1.29
N LEU A 230 -12.03 6.20 -0.61
CA LEU A 230 -11.56 5.95 0.74
C LEU A 230 -12.71 5.89 1.74
N GLU A 231 -13.66 6.83 1.68
CA GLU A 231 -14.84 6.83 2.57
C GLU A 231 -15.64 5.53 2.41
N ILE A 232 -15.82 5.06 1.18
CA ILE A 232 -16.49 3.78 0.90
C ILE A 232 -15.70 2.59 1.45
N ALA A 233 -14.37 2.62 1.30
CA ALA A 233 -13.48 1.56 1.77
C ALA A 233 -13.37 1.50 3.30
N LEU A 234 -13.34 2.64 4.00
CA LEU A 234 -13.18 2.70 5.46
C LEU A 234 -14.49 2.52 6.23
N LYS A 235 -15.63 2.87 5.64
CA LYS A 235 -16.95 2.77 6.30
C LYS A 235 -17.24 1.36 6.85
N PRO A 236 -17.02 0.24 6.12
CA PRO A 236 -17.21 -1.10 6.68
C PRO A 236 -16.24 -1.48 7.81
N LEU A 237 -15.10 -0.81 7.92
CA LEU A 237 -14.12 -1.03 8.99
C LEU A 237 -14.50 -0.25 10.26
N GLY A 238 -15.53 0.60 10.20
CA GLY A 238 -15.92 1.48 11.32
C GLY A 238 -14.88 2.57 11.61
N ILE A 239 -14.11 2.95 10.60
CA ILE A 239 -13.06 3.98 10.71
C ILE A 239 -13.61 5.28 10.13
N GLU A 240 -13.66 6.31 10.97
CA GLU A 240 -13.96 7.68 10.56
C GLU A 240 -12.65 8.42 10.31
N PHE A 241 -12.41 8.78 9.05
CA PHE A 241 -11.23 9.54 8.63
C PHE A 241 -11.63 10.55 7.57
N ARG A 242 -11.12 11.78 7.71
CA ARG A 242 -11.23 12.85 6.72
C ARG A 242 -9.96 13.69 6.77
N LEU A 243 -9.48 14.09 5.60
CA LEU A 243 -8.40 15.08 5.53
C LEU A 243 -8.89 16.43 6.04
N PRO A 244 -8.04 17.21 6.74
CA PRO A 244 -8.34 18.59 7.07
C PRO A 244 -8.68 19.42 5.82
N ASN A 245 -9.49 20.46 6.04
CA ASN A 245 -9.77 21.47 5.01
C ASN A 245 -8.55 22.35 4.76
#